data_AF-A0A0F0KXQ4-F1
#
_entry.id   AF-A0A0F0KXQ4-F1
#
_cell.length_a   1.000
_cell.length_b   1.000
_cell.length_c   1.000
_cell.angle_alpha   90.00
_cell.angle_beta   90.00
_cell.angle_gamma   90.00
#
_symmetry.space_group_name_H-M   'P 1'
#
loop_
_entity.id
_entity.type
_entity.pdbx_description
1 polymer ?
#
loop_
_entity_poly.entity_id
_entity_poly.type
_entity_poly.pdbx_seq_one_letter_code
_entity_poly.pdbx_strand_id
1 'polypeptide(L)'
;MSNGAHAEPAPTVWITRAEAGQIAPGLTPQRLDYLRREAPYPSKITAPPARVLSDGEVIYDELALRRWLESTVSWEWRYGHFGAYRPPPSEDRAYAFQNADLATLRRRTYVTESRLLELIPDLPLWRIRDLRFRAVGPRFLKPSHRTVIYIEEEALDWASGVSDYSDPIPDRVGRTGQPYTPVVRRLP
;
A
#
# COMPACT_ATOMS: atom_id res chain seq x y z
N MET A 1 10.09 37.42 -13.23
CA MET A 1 10.03 36.35 -14.24
C MET A 1 11.03 35.28 -13.80
N SER A 2 10.56 34.27 -13.06
CA SER A 2 11.43 33.19 -12.59
C SER A 2 11.43 32.08 -13.63
N ASN A 3 12.60 31.78 -14.19
CA ASN A 3 12.83 30.66 -15.09
C ASN A 3 12.44 29.37 -14.36
N GLY A 4 11.34 28.76 -14.78
CA GLY A 4 10.98 27.41 -14.40
C GLY A 4 12.06 26.47 -14.92
N ALA A 5 12.94 26.02 -14.04
CA ALA A 5 13.81 24.90 -14.34
C ALA A 5 12.92 23.71 -14.69
N HIS A 6 12.87 23.34 -15.96
CA HIS A 6 12.38 22.04 -16.36
C HIS A 6 13.31 21.02 -15.72
N ALA A 7 12.90 20.46 -14.58
CA ALA A 7 13.55 19.31 -14.00
C ALA A 7 13.59 18.23 -15.08
N GLU A 8 14.79 17.77 -15.45
CA GLU A 8 14.91 16.65 -16.37
C GLU A 8 14.10 15.47 -15.84
N PRO A 9 13.33 14.77 -16.70
CA PRO A 9 12.59 13.60 -16.27
C PRO A 9 13.58 12.59 -15.70
N ALA A 10 13.35 12.17 -14.45
CA ALA A 10 14.18 11.16 -13.81
C ALA A 10 14.33 9.94 -14.75
N PRO A 11 15.54 9.36 -14.86
CA PRO A 11 15.78 8.26 -15.78
C PRO A 11 14.83 7.10 -15.49
N THR A 12 14.15 6.63 -16.52
CA THR A 12 13.28 5.46 -16.42
C THR A 12 14.11 4.23 -16.11
N VAL A 13 13.83 3.57 -14.99
CA VAL A 13 14.45 2.30 -14.61
C VAL A 13 13.52 1.17 -14.99
N TRP A 14 13.97 0.32 -15.91
CA TRP A 14 13.25 -0.89 -16.32
C TRP A 14 13.68 -2.08 -15.48
N ILE A 15 12.71 -2.87 -15.04
CA ILE A 15 12.92 -4.09 -14.26
C ILE A 15 12.19 -5.26 -14.89
N THR A 16 12.74 -6.45 -14.69
CA THR A 16 12.16 -7.72 -15.12
C THR A 16 10.91 -8.06 -14.30
N ARG A 17 10.12 -9.00 -14.80
CA ARG A 17 8.97 -9.55 -14.05
C ARG A 17 9.37 -10.19 -12.72
N ALA A 18 10.57 -10.77 -12.63
CA ALA A 18 11.07 -11.38 -11.40
C ALA A 18 11.38 -10.32 -10.33
N GLU A 19 12.09 -9.26 -10.71
CA GLU A 19 12.37 -8.11 -9.83
C GLU A 19 11.09 -7.39 -9.41
N ALA A 20 10.12 -7.24 -10.32
CA ALA A 20 8.79 -6.70 -9.99
C ALA A 20 8.09 -7.55 -8.90
N GLY A 21 8.21 -8.88 -8.97
CA GLY A 21 7.67 -9.79 -7.95
C GLY A 21 8.39 -9.71 -6.60
N GLN A 22 9.68 -9.32 -6.59
CA GLN A 22 10.42 -9.04 -5.35
C GLN A 22 9.97 -7.73 -4.71
N ILE A 23 9.68 -6.71 -5.52
CA ILE A 23 9.12 -5.44 -5.04
C ILE A 23 7.69 -5.61 -4.52
N ALA A 24 6.87 -6.44 -5.18
CA ALA A 24 5.48 -6.66 -4.81
C ALA A 24 5.23 -8.10 -4.33
N PRO A 25 5.70 -8.47 -3.12
CA PRO A 25 5.63 -9.85 -2.69
C PRO A 25 4.17 -10.33 -2.59
N GLY A 26 3.92 -11.55 -3.04
CA GLY A 26 2.57 -12.09 -3.22
C GLY A 26 1.98 -11.86 -4.62
N LEU A 27 2.58 -11.00 -5.45
CA LEU A 27 2.31 -10.90 -6.89
C LEU A 27 3.34 -11.74 -7.65
N THR A 28 3.09 -13.04 -7.76
CA THR A 28 3.95 -13.93 -8.56
C THR A 28 3.97 -13.47 -10.04
N PRO A 29 4.97 -13.89 -10.83
CA PRO A 29 5.00 -13.65 -12.27
C PRO A 29 3.67 -13.97 -12.98
N GLN A 30 3.02 -15.08 -12.61
CA GLN A 30 1.72 -15.45 -13.19
C GLN A 30 0.60 -14.47 -12.79
N ARG A 31 0.61 -13.98 -11.54
CA ARG A 31 -0.38 -13.00 -11.06
C ARG A 31 -0.18 -11.63 -11.70
N LEU A 32 1.06 -11.19 -11.89
CA LEU A 32 1.36 -9.95 -12.60
C LEU A 32 0.90 -10.02 -14.07
N ASP A 33 1.11 -11.16 -14.73
CA ASP A 33 0.63 -11.34 -16.11
C ASP A 33 -0.90 -11.44 -16.17
N TYR A 34 -1.54 -12.11 -15.21
CA TYR A 34 -3.00 -12.12 -15.07
C TYR A 34 -3.55 -10.69 -14.88
N LEU A 35 -3.01 -9.91 -13.94
CA LEU A 35 -3.43 -8.52 -13.71
C LEU A 35 -3.24 -7.65 -14.95
N ARG A 36 -2.20 -7.90 -15.75
CA ARG A 36 -1.97 -7.19 -17.01
C ARG A 36 -3.00 -7.52 -18.09
N ARG A 37 -3.41 -8.79 -18.20
CA ARG A 37 -4.33 -9.27 -19.26
C ARG A 37 -5.81 -9.08 -18.92
N GLU A 38 -6.17 -9.34 -17.67
CA GLU A 38 -7.53 -9.58 -17.20
C GLU A 38 -8.05 -8.47 -16.27
N ALA A 39 -7.48 -7.26 -16.34
CA ALA A 39 -8.02 -6.12 -15.59
C ALA A 39 -9.30 -5.58 -16.27
N PRO A 40 -10.45 -6.22 -16.04
CA PRO A 40 -11.64 -5.47 -15.65
C PRO A 40 -12.39 -6.22 -14.55
N TYR A 41 -11.93 -6.12 -13.30
CA TYR A 41 -12.87 -6.23 -12.18
C TYR A 41 -13.51 -4.85 -11.99
N PRO A 42 -14.78 -4.72 -11.54
CA PRO A 42 -15.39 -3.43 -11.21
C PRO A 42 -14.67 -2.66 -10.08
N SER A 43 -13.58 -3.20 -9.53
CA SER A 43 -12.65 -2.44 -8.69
C SER A 43 -11.77 -1.56 -9.57
N LYS A 44 -11.75 -0.25 -9.27
CA LYS A 44 -11.00 0.84 -9.93
C LYS A 44 -9.47 0.70 -10.00
N ILE A 45 -8.92 -0.51 -9.90
CA ILE A 45 -7.50 -0.82 -9.89
C ILE A 45 -7.08 -1.17 -11.32
N THR A 46 -6.31 -0.30 -11.95
CA THR A 46 -5.74 -0.53 -13.28
C THR A 46 -4.64 -1.59 -13.23
N ALA A 47 -4.22 -2.13 -14.37
CA ALA A 47 -3.03 -2.99 -14.43
C ALA A 47 -1.75 -2.20 -14.11
N PRO A 48 -0.69 -2.84 -13.56
CA PRO A 48 0.61 -2.19 -13.44
C PRO A 48 1.15 -1.83 -14.83
N PRO A 49 1.67 -0.61 -15.04
CA PRO A 49 2.26 -0.22 -16.32
C PRO A 49 3.42 -1.14 -16.70
N ALA A 50 3.38 -1.68 -17.92
CA ALA A 50 4.38 -2.62 -18.42
C ALA A 50 4.59 -2.45 -19.93
N ARG A 51 5.76 -2.89 -20.43
CA ARG A 51 6.05 -3.02 -21.86
C ARG A 51 6.28 -4.48 -22.21
N VAL A 52 5.79 -4.87 -23.38
CA VAL A 52 6.07 -6.19 -23.97
C VAL A 52 7.15 -5.99 -25.03
N LEU A 53 8.27 -6.69 -24.87
CA LEU A 53 9.38 -6.70 -25.82
C LEU A 53 9.08 -7.61 -27.02
N SER A 54 9.86 -7.51 -28.08
CA SER A 54 9.65 -8.26 -29.33
C SER A 54 9.74 -9.78 -29.17
N ASP A 55 10.47 -10.25 -28.16
CA ASP A 55 10.60 -11.67 -27.79
C ASP A 55 9.49 -12.15 -26.84
N GLY A 56 8.55 -11.27 -26.48
CA GLY A 56 7.47 -11.56 -25.54
C GLY A 56 7.83 -11.36 -24.07
N GLU A 57 9.06 -10.92 -23.75
CA GLU A 57 9.42 -10.55 -22.39
C GLU A 57 8.59 -9.35 -21.91
N VAL A 58 8.24 -9.34 -20.62
CA VAL A 58 7.49 -8.24 -20.00
C VAL A 58 8.38 -7.55 -18.99
N ILE A 59 8.62 -6.26 -19.21
CA ILE A 59 9.37 -5.38 -18.33
C ILE A 59 8.47 -4.30 -17.75
N TYR A 60 8.82 -3.81 -16.57
CA TYR A 60 8.08 -2.79 -15.83
C TYR A 60 8.94 -1.56 -15.63
N ASP A 61 8.34 -0.38 -15.69
CA ASP A 61 8.96 0.84 -15.17
C ASP A 61 8.86 0.77 -13.64
N GLU A 62 9.98 0.79 -12.93
CA GLU A 62 10.01 0.63 -11.47
C GLU A 62 9.21 1.73 -10.76
N LEU A 63 9.35 2.98 -11.20
CA LEU A 63 8.62 4.12 -10.62
C LEU A 63 7.12 3.94 -10.85
N ALA A 64 6.73 3.60 -12.07
CA ALA A 64 5.33 3.38 -12.41
C ALA A 64 4.72 2.20 -11.65
N LEU A 65 5.47 1.09 -11.49
CA LEU A 65 5.05 -0.08 -10.72
C LEU A 65 4.83 0.26 -9.24
N ARG A 66 5.79 0.94 -8.61
CA ARG A 66 5.69 1.32 -7.20
C ARG A 66 4.56 2.32 -6.95
N ARG A 67 4.40 3.32 -7.83
CA ARG A 67 3.25 4.24 -7.78
C ARG A 67 1.92 3.54 -7.95
N TRP A 68 1.87 2.57 -8.87
CA TRP A 68 0.71 1.71 -9.04
C TRP A 68 0.39 0.93 -7.75
N LEU A 69 1.36 0.26 -7.13
CA LEU A 69 1.17 -0.43 -5.85
C LEU A 69 0.57 0.51 -4.79
N GLU A 70 1.15 1.70 -4.63
CA GLU A 70 0.67 2.70 -3.66
C GLU A 70 -0.74 3.20 -3.95
N SER A 71 -1.14 3.24 -5.22
CA SER A 71 -2.51 3.57 -5.62
C SER A 71 -3.52 2.48 -5.26
N THR A 72 -3.05 1.25 -5.02
CA THR A 72 -3.90 0.11 -4.63
C THR A 72 -4.19 0.04 -3.14
N VAL A 73 -3.80 1.04 -2.35
CA VAL A 73 -4.22 1.14 -0.94
C VAL A 73 -5.74 1.02 -0.84
N SER A 74 -6.19 0.21 0.12
CA SER A 74 -7.61 -0.11 0.21
C SER A 74 -8.45 1.13 0.44
N TRP A 75 -9.52 1.27 -0.34
CA TRP A 75 -10.55 2.28 -0.12
C TRP A 75 -11.13 2.18 1.28
N GLU A 76 -11.36 0.96 1.77
CA GLU A 76 -11.85 0.70 3.13
C GLU A 76 -10.84 1.22 4.15
N TRP A 77 -9.55 0.99 3.95
CA TRP A 77 -8.53 1.53 4.85
C TRP A 77 -8.48 3.05 4.80
N ARG A 78 -8.59 3.68 3.62
CA ARG A 78 -8.59 5.14 3.49
C ARG A 78 -9.82 5.78 4.11
N TYR A 79 -11.02 5.28 3.83
CA TYR A 79 -12.28 5.98 4.11
C TYR A 79 -13.18 5.29 5.14
N GLY A 80 -12.77 4.12 5.66
CA GLY A 80 -13.62 3.26 6.49
C GLY A 80 -14.58 2.39 5.67
N HIS A 81 -15.29 1.48 6.35
CA HIS A 81 -16.38 0.72 5.74
C HIS A 81 -17.60 1.63 5.50
N PHE A 82 -18.30 1.43 4.39
CA PHE A 82 -19.55 2.11 4.05
C PHE A 82 -20.52 2.13 5.26
N GLY A 83 -20.81 3.32 5.79
CA GLY A 83 -21.82 3.51 6.84
C GLY A 83 -21.37 3.28 8.29
N ALA A 84 -20.11 2.93 8.55
CA ALA A 84 -19.62 2.84 9.93
C ALA A 84 -19.21 4.23 10.45
N TYR A 85 -19.64 4.57 11.67
CA TYR A 85 -19.41 5.81 12.41
C TYR A 85 -17.94 6.23 12.55
N ARG A 86 -17.31 6.63 11.45
CA ARG A 86 -16.00 7.28 11.48
C ARG A 86 -16.09 8.69 10.94
N PRO A 87 -15.46 9.66 11.63
CA PRO A 87 -15.20 10.96 11.03
C PRO A 87 -14.48 10.82 9.68
N PRO A 88 -14.56 11.83 8.80
CA PRO A 88 -13.81 11.87 7.55
C PRO A 88 -12.34 11.51 7.78
N PRO A 89 -11.68 10.83 6.82
CA PRO A 89 -10.29 10.46 7.02
C PRO A 89 -9.42 11.71 7.23
N SER A 90 -8.48 11.61 8.17
CA SER A 90 -7.43 12.63 8.31
C SER A 90 -6.61 12.72 7.02
N GLU A 91 -5.96 13.87 6.80
CA GLU A 91 -5.05 14.04 5.66
C GLU A 91 -3.96 12.96 5.63
N ASP A 92 -3.50 12.50 6.79
CA ASP A 92 -2.50 11.42 6.91
C ASP A 92 -3.02 10.08 6.40
N ARG A 93 -4.31 9.79 6.62
CA ARG A 93 -4.96 8.56 6.17
C ARG A 93 -5.35 8.62 4.69
N ALA A 94 -5.65 9.82 4.19
CA ALA A 94 -5.90 10.07 2.77
C ALA A 94 -4.61 10.12 1.93
N TYR A 95 -3.44 10.16 2.57
CA TYR A 95 -2.17 10.28 1.87
C TYR A 95 -1.91 9.11 0.92
N ALA A 96 -1.47 9.44 -0.30
CA ALA A 96 -1.13 8.48 -1.33
C ALA A 96 0.29 8.75 -1.85
N PHE A 97 1.21 7.78 -1.69
CA PHE A 97 2.55 7.82 -2.30
C PHE A 97 2.51 7.61 -3.83
N GLN A 98 1.33 7.58 -4.46
CA GLN A 98 1.18 7.38 -5.91
C GLN A 98 1.86 8.49 -6.75
N ASN A 99 2.21 9.62 -6.14
CA ASN A 99 2.93 10.73 -6.79
C ASN A 99 4.37 10.89 -6.29
N ALA A 100 4.83 10.06 -5.34
CA ALA A 100 6.19 10.16 -4.80
C ALA A 100 7.25 9.82 -5.85
N ASP A 101 8.47 10.31 -5.64
CA ASP A 101 9.61 9.98 -6.49
C ASP A 101 10.13 8.56 -6.23
N LEU A 102 11.00 8.07 -7.14
CA LEU A 102 11.54 6.72 -7.05
C LEU A 102 12.42 6.51 -5.81
N ALA A 103 13.16 7.53 -5.39
CA ALA A 103 14.05 7.46 -4.23
C ALA A 103 13.25 7.23 -2.94
N THR A 104 12.14 7.95 -2.78
CA THR A 104 11.18 7.78 -1.68
C THR A 104 10.55 6.40 -1.71
N LEU A 105 10.09 5.96 -2.88
CA LEU A 105 9.40 4.66 -3.02
C LEU A 105 10.34 3.46 -2.85
N ARG A 106 11.64 3.59 -3.15
CA ARG A 106 12.65 2.53 -2.92
C ARG A 106 12.97 2.30 -1.44
N ARG A 107 12.69 3.27 -0.57
CA ARG A 107 12.84 3.11 0.89
C ARG A 107 11.67 2.39 1.54
N ARG A 108 10.65 2.00 0.77
CA ARG A 108 9.47 1.31 1.27
C ARG A 108 9.63 -0.18 1.02
N THR A 109 9.53 -0.95 2.10
CA THR A 109 9.63 -2.41 2.07
C THR A 109 8.23 -2.98 2.11
N TYR A 110 7.82 -3.58 0.99
CA TYR A 110 6.53 -4.23 0.88
C TYR A 110 6.61 -5.65 1.42
N VAL A 111 5.62 -6.08 2.20
CA VAL A 111 5.65 -7.39 2.87
C VAL A 111 4.30 -8.11 2.79
N THR A 112 4.34 -9.44 2.80
CA THR A 112 3.15 -10.29 2.85
C THR A 112 2.56 -10.36 4.27
N GLU A 113 1.34 -10.88 4.39
CA GLU A 113 0.72 -11.20 5.69
C GLU A 113 1.61 -12.15 6.52
N SER A 114 2.26 -13.14 5.88
CA SER A 114 3.18 -14.06 6.58
C SER A 114 4.41 -13.34 7.14
N ARG A 115 5.04 -12.47 6.34
CA ARG A 115 6.20 -11.69 6.79
C ARG A 115 5.82 -10.68 7.87
N LEU A 116 4.62 -10.10 7.80
CA LEU A 116 4.11 -9.23 8.85
C LEU A 116 4.02 -9.93 10.21
N LEU A 117 3.59 -11.20 10.25
CA LEU A 117 3.55 -12.00 11.48
C LEU A 117 4.94 -12.26 12.06
N GLU A 118 5.95 -12.40 11.21
CA GLU A 118 7.34 -12.54 11.68
C GLU A 118 7.87 -11.23 12.28
N LEU A 119 7.44 -10.09 11.74
CA LEU A 119 7.83 -8.75 12.20
C LEU A 119 7.13 -8.33 13.49
N ILE A 120 5.88 -8.77 13.69
CA ILE A 120 5.05 -8.46 14.86
C ILE A 120 4.52 -9.79 15.43
N PRO A 121 5.37 -10.57 16.12
CA PRO A 121 5.04 -11.94 16.53
C PRO A 121 3.85 -12.01 17.50
N ASP A 122 3.64 -10.95 18.27
CA ASP A 122 2.60 -10.85 19.30
C ASP A 122 1.22 -10.55 18.70
N LEU A 123 1.17 -10.24 17.39
CA LEU A 123 -0.04 -9.90 16.65
C LEU A 123 -0.55 -11.13 15.89
N PRO A 124 -1.59 -11.82 16.41
CA PRO A 124 -2.05 -13.05 15.78
C PRO A 124 -2.76 -12.77 14.45
N LEU A 125 -2.70 -13.76 13.54
CA LEU A 125 -3.24 -13.65 12.18
C LEU A 125 -4.72 -13.27 12.12
N TRP A 126 -5.54 -13.87 12.98
CA TRP A 126 -6.97 -13.55 13.03
C TRP A 126 -7.19 -12.08 13.36
N ARG A 127 -6.32 -11.49 14.21
CA ARG A 127 -6.42 -10.08 14.62
C ARG A 127 -6.03 -9.14 13.49
N ILE A 128 -4.98 -9.43 12.71
CA ILE A 128 -4.64 -8.65 11.52
C ILE A 128 -5.80 -8.61 10.52
N ARG A 129 -6.45 -9.75 10.29
CA ARG A 129 -7.57 -9.86 9.36
C ARG A 129 -8.81 -9.11 9.84
N ASP A 130 -9.08 -9.20 11.13
CA ASP A 130 -10.16 -8.49 11.82
C ASP A 130 -9.93 -6.97 11.82
N LEU A 131 -8.72 -6.50 12.14
CA LEU A 131 -8.33 -5.10 12.04
C LEU A 131 -8.52 -4.60 10.61
N ARG A 132 -8.04 -5.35 9.61
CA ARG A 132 -8.21 -5.04 8.19
C ARG A 132 -9.68 -4.92 7.80
N PHE A 133 -10.52 -5.87 8.20
CA PHE A 133 -11.97 -5.84 7.97
C PHE A 133 -12.59 -4.60 8.58
N ARG A 134 -12.20 -4.24 9.80
CA ARG A 134 -12.65 -3.02 10.49
C ARG A 134 -12.00 -1.74 9.96
N ALA A 135 -11.18 -1.84 8.91
CA ALA A 135 -10.41 -0.75 8.35
C ALA A 135 -9.58 -0.01 9.43
N VAL A 136 -8.98 -0.77 10.33
CA VAL A 136 -8.02 -0.30 11.34
C VAL A 136 -6.73 -1.09 11.22
N GLY A 137 -5.73 -0.61 11.92
CA GLY A 137 -4.45 -1.27 11.91
C GLY A 137 -3.48 -0.64 10.91
N PRO A 138 -2.40 -1.37 10.60
CA PRO A 138 -1.37 -0.88 9.70
C PRO A 138 -1.96 -0.69 8.30
N ARG A 139 -1.41 0.26 7.56
CA ARG A 139 -1.81 0.50 6.17
C ARG A 139 -1.56 -0.73 5.32
N PHE A 140 -2.53 -1.04 4.47
CA PHE A 140 -2.44 -2.17 3.56
C PHE A 140 -2.88 -1.81 2.13
N LEU A 141 -2.20 -2.45 1.18
CA LEU A 141 -2.42 -2.39 -0.24
C LEU A 141 -3.19 -3.63 -0.69
N LYS A 142 -4.08 -3.46 -1.66
CA LYS A 142 -4.94 -4.53 -2.19
C LYS A 142 -4.83 -4.56 -3.72
N PRO A 143 -3.67 -4.96 -4.28
CA PRO A 143 -3.47 -5.00 -5.73
C PRO A 143 -4.38 -5.99 -6.46
N SER A 144 -4.99 -6.93 -5.72
CA SER A 144 -6.10 -7.75 -6.21
C SER A 144 -7.03 -8.14 -5.06
N HIS A 145 -8.21 -8.69 -5.36
CA HIS A 145 -9.17 -9.16 -4.35
C HIS A 145 -8.61 -10.23 -3.40
N ARG A 146 -7.58 -10.97 -3.84
CA ARG A 146 -6.93 -12.05 -3.08
C ARG A 146 -5.57 -11.70 -2.50
N THR A 147 -5.02 -10.54 -2.81
CA THR A 147 -3.65 -10.18 -2.41
C THR A 147 -3.70 -8.96 -1.50
N VAL A 148 -3.12 -9.11 -0.32
CA VAL A 148 -2.90 -8.02 0.64
C VAL A 148 -1.40 -7.89 0.85
N ILE A 149 -0.92 -6.65 0.76
CA ILE A 149 0.48 -6.28 0.97
C ILE A 149 0.51 -5.18 2.02
N TYR A 150 1.49 -5.23 2.91
CA TYR A 150 1.75 -4.21 3.93
C TYR A 150 3.02 -3.44 3.59
N ILE A 151 3.19 -2.27 4.20
CA ILE A 151 4.45 -1.54 4.19
C ILE A 151 5.10 -1.75 5.55
N GLU A 152 6.26 -2.40 5.59
CA GLU A 152 6.98 -2.79 6.81
C GLU A 152 7.16 -1.62 7.76
N GLU A 153 7.64 -0.48 7.25
CA GLU A 153 7.94 0.69 8.07
C GLU A 153 6.69 1.26 8.75
N GLU A 154 5.56 1.25 8.05
CA GLU A 154 4.27 1.74 8.58
C GLU A 154 3.62 0.71 9.50
N ALA A 155 3.86 -0.58 9.25
CA ALA A 155 3.35 -1.65 10.10
C ALA A 155 4.06 -1.69 11.46
N LEU A 156 5.38 -1.50 11.47
CA LEU A 156 6.17 -1.39 12.69
C LEU A 156 5.85 -0.12 13.46
N ASP A 157 5.70 1.02 12.76
CA ASP A 157 5.25 2.28 13.37
C ASP A 157 3.89 2.10 14.05
N TRP A 158 2.93 1.50 13.35
CA TRP A 158 1.64 1.14 13.92
C TRP A 158 1.75 0.28 15.17
N ALA A 159 2.51 -0.81 15.11
CA ALA A 159 2.65 -1.75 16.21
C ALA A 159 3.30 -1.09 17.45
N SER A 160 4.25 -0.19 17.23
CA SER A 160 4.90 0.56 18.32
C SER A 160 3.97 1.59 18.98
N GLY A 161 3.01 2.13 18.23
CA GLY A 161 2.03 3.11 18.70
C GLY A 161 0.76 2.51 19.33
N VAL A 162 0.55 1.18 19.21
CA VAL A 162 -0.67 0.50 19.67
C VAL A 162 -0.31 -0.69 20.57
N SER A 163 -0.31 -0.45 21.88
CA SER A 163 0.22 -1.38 22.90
C SER A 163 -0.56 -2.69 23.09
N ASP A 164 -1.83 -2.75 22.72
CA ASP A 164 -2.70 -3.92 22.93
C ASP A 164 -3.38 -4.39 21.63
N TYR A 165 -2.94 -3.84 20.49
CA TYR A 165 -3.58 -4.00 19.18
C TYR A 165 -5.09 -3.77 19.23
N SER A 166 -5.57 -2.97 20.19
CA SER A 166 -6.97 -2.61 20.30
C SER A 166 -7.37 -1.71 19.15
N ASP A 167 -8.66 -1.76 18.86
CA ASP A 167 -9.32 -0.85 17.96
C ASP A 167 -10.09 0.10 18.87
N PRO A 168 -9.49 1.19 19.38
CA PRO A 168 -10.24 2.16 20.17
C PRO A 168 -11.20 2.87 19.22
N ILE A 169 -12.37 2.27 18.98
CA ILE A 169 -13.56 2.98 18.53
C ILE A 169 -14.31 3.37 19.80
N PRO A 170 -14.77 4.63 19.94
CA PRO A 170 -15.40 5.09 21.16
C PRO A 170 -16.65 4.26 21.43
N ASP A 171 -16.66 3.49 22.51
CA ASP A 171 -17.94 3.19 23.15
C ASP A 171 -18.29 4.38 24.06
N ARG A 172 -19.58 4.61 24.16
CA ARG A 172 -20.24 5.84 24.59
C ARG A 172 -19.60 6.48 25.83
N VAL A 173 -19.53 7.81 25.81
CA VAL A 173 -19.13 8.71 26.90
C VAL A 173 -17.61 8.78 27.14
N GLY A 174 -16.94 9.65 26.36
CA GLY A 174 -15.78 10.39 26.90
C GLY A 174 -14.39 10.14 26.30
N ARG A 175 -14.21 9.26 25.30
CA ARG A 175 -12.90 9.11 24.61
C ARG A 175 -13.02 9.30 23.09
N THR A 176 -12.84 10.54 22.63
CA THR A 176 -12.86 10.98 21.23
C THR A 176 -11.52 10.75 20.50
N GLY A 177 -10.91 9.58 20.66
CA GLY A 177 -9.67 9.25 19.94
C GLY A 177 -9.95 8.74 18.53
N GLN A 178 -9.31 9.32 17.52
CA GLN A 178 -9.17 8.66 16.21
C GLN A 178 -8.25 7.44 16.39
N PRO A 179 -8.51 6.30 15.73
CA PRO A 179 -7.57 5.19 15.73
C PRO A 179 -6.20 5.61 15.18
N TYR A 180 -5.13 5.10 15.80
CA TYR A 180 -3.77 5.46 15.42
C TYR A 180 -3.56 5.25 13.93
N THR A 181 -3.16 6.32 13.25
CA THR A 181 -2.77 6.29 11.84
C THR A 181 -1.24 6.33 11.82
N PRO A 182 -0.57 5.36 11.16
CA PRO A 182 0.88 5.36 11.07
C PRO A 182 1.39 6.67 10.50
N VAL A 183 2.48 7.19 11.05
CA VAL A 183 3.05 8.44 10.56
C VAL A 183 3.52 8.23 9.13
N VAL A 184 2.99 9.04 8.22
CA VAL A 184 3.54 9.12 6.87
C VAL A 184 4.94 9.69 7.01
N ARG A 185 5.97 8.83 6.87
CA ARG A 185 7.36 9.29 6.79
C ARG A 185 7.56 10.03 5.45
N ARG A 186 7.04 11.26 5.38
CA ARG A 186 7.35 12.27 4.37
C ARG A 186 8.72 12.80 4.76
N LEU A 187 9.77 12.08 4.41
CA LEU A 187 11.11 12.56 4.67
C LEU A 187 11.39 13.77 3.76
N PRO A 188 12.13 14.78 4.26
CA PRO A 188 12.48 15.98 3.51
C PRO A 188 13.31 15.68 2.27
#